data_AF-A0A963K1S0-F1
#
_entry.id   AF-A0A963K1S0-F1
#
_cell.length_a   1.000
_cell.length_b   1.000
_cell.length_c   1.000
_cell.angle_alpha   90.00
_cell.angle_beta   90.00
_cell.angle_gamma   90.00
#
_symmetry.space_group_name_H-M   'P 1'
#
loop_
_entity.id
_entity.type
_entity.pdbx_description
1 polymer ?
#
loop_
_entity_poly.entity_id
_entity_poly.type
_entity_poly.pdbx_seq_one_letter_code
_entity_poly.pdbx_strand_id
1 'polypeptide(L)' 'MPSETWRAFLERGGEMGELIRAHDWSNHRLGPPEGWPQPLRMAIRLMLNTGHPMYI' A
#
# COMPACT_ATOMS: atom_id res chain seq x y z
N MET A 1 -15.65 -2.55 12.22
CA MET A 1 -14.17 -2.58 12.29
C MET A 1 -13.64 -2.42 10.87
N PRO A 2 -13.02 -1.29 10.47
CA PRO A 2 -12.72 -1.00 9.07
C PRO A 2 -11.32 -1.46 8.63
N SER A 3 -10.84 -2.62 9.08
CA SER A 3 -9.53 -3.18 8.69
C SER A 3 -9.53 -3.88 7.32
N GLU A 4 -10.70 -4.01 6.69
CA GLU A 4 -10.90 -4.84 5.50
C GLU A 4 -10.53 -4.11 4.19
N THR A 5 -10.71 -2.79 4.13
CA THR A 5 -10.53 -1.99 2.91
C THR A 5 -9.06 -1.87 2.48
N TRP A 6 -8.13 -1.76 3.44
CA TRP A 6 -6.70 -1.67 3.15
C TRP A 6 -6.09 -3.01 2.74
N ARG A 7 -6.50 -4.10 3.40
CA ARG A 7 -6.01 -5.45 3.06
C ARG A 7 -6.44 -5.83 1.64
N ALA A 8 -7.73 -5.63 1.31
CA ALA A 8 -8.27 -5.86 -0.02
C ALA A 8 -7.62 -4.97 -1.10
N PHE A 9 -7.24 -3.74 -0.74
CA PHE A 9 -6.53 -2.82 -1.63
C PHE A 9 -5.16 -3.37 -2.08
N LEU A 10 -4.41 -4.03 -1.19
CA LEU A 10 -3.11 -4.62 -1.49
C LEU A 10 -3.15 -6.06 -2.00
N GLU A 11 -4.28 -6.77 -1.88
CA GLU A 11 -4.40 -8.17 -2.36
C GLU A 11 -4.16 -8.30 -3.86
N ARG A 12 -4.41 -7.22 -4.60
CA ARG A 12 -4.15 -7.15 -6.05
C ARG A 12 -2.69 -6.83 -6.40
N GLY A 13 -1.82 -6.60 -5.42
CA GLY A 13 -0.44 -6.15 -5.63
C GLY A 13 0.62 -7.27 -5.67
N GLY A 14 0.21 -8.54 -5.64
CA GLY A 14 1.14 -9.68 -5.65
C GLY A 14 2.15 -9.65 -4.49
N GLU A 15 3.37 -10.12 -4.74
CA GLU A 15 4.47 -10.16 -3.76
C GLU A 15 4.82 -8.78 -3.19
N MET A 16 4.80 -7.73 -4.03
CA MET A 16 5.03 -6.36 -3.57
C MET A 16 3.92 -5.86 -2.64
N GLY A 17 2.66 -6.23 -2.92
CA GLY A 17 1.53 -5.95 -2.02
C GLY A 17 1.67 -6.67 -0.67
N GLU A 18 2.21 -7.89 -0.67
CA GLU A 18 2.52 -8.64 0.55
C GLU A 18 3.62 -7.99 1.39
N LEU A 19 4.73 -7.59 0.75
CA LEU A 19 5.83 -6.91 1.44
C LEU A 19 5.37 -5.58 2.05
N ILE A 20 4.56 -4.80 1.32
CA ILE A 20 4.00 -3.56 1.84
C ILE A 20 3.07 -3.83 3.04
N ARG A 21 2.26 -4.90 3.04
CA ARG A 21 1.44 -5.25 4.22
C ARG A 21 2.24 -5.73 5.42
N ALA A 22 3.35 -6.43 5.17
CA ALA A 22 4.21 -6.99 6.21
C ALA A 22 5.06 -5.92 6.89
N HIS A 23 5.26 -4.77 6.23
CA HIS A 23 5.99 -3.65 6.81
C HIS A 23 5.21 -3.00 7.95
N ASP A 24 5.90 -2.75 9.08
CA ASP A 24 5.31 -2.06 10.21
C ASP A 24 5.26 -0.54 9.96
N TRP A 25 4.12 -0.09 9.45
CA TRP A 25 3.86 1.33 9.18
C TRP A 25 3.51 2.14 10.43
N SER A 26 3.28 1.49 11.58
CA SER A 26 2.94 2.20 12.82
C SER A 26 4.10 3.09 13.30
N ASN A 27 5.33 2.67 13.00
CA ASN A 27 6.55 3.39 13.36
C ASN A 27 7.12 4.22 12.20
N HIS A 28 6.39 4.27 11.08
CA HIS A 28 6.80 5.02 9.89
C HIS A 28 6.10 6.40 9.86
N ARG A 29 6.75 7.41 9.24
CA ARG A 29 6.19 8.78 9.14
C ARG A 29 4.83 8.87 8.42
N LEU A 30 4.51 7.85 7.62
CA LEU A 30 3.23 7.76 6.90
C LEU A 30 2.09 7.25 7.79
N GLY A 31 2.42 6.68 8.95
CA GLY A 31 1.46 6.11 9.87
C GLY A 31 0.76 4.87 9.32
N PRO A 32 -0.20 4.32 10.08
CA PRO A 32 -0.91 3.11 9.70
C PRO A 32 -1.72 3.32 8.41
N PRO A 33 -1.86 2.29 7.56
CA PRO A 33 -2.45 2.43 6.22
C PRO A 33 -3.92 2.86 6.18
N GLU A 34 -4.64 2.64 7.28
CA GLU A 34 -6.01 3.11 7.49
C GLU A 34 -6.10 4.64 7.44
N GLY A 35 -5.02 5.34 7.83
CA GLY A 35 -4.93 6.79 7.84
C GLY A 35 -4.39 7.41 6.56
N TRP A 36 -4.00 6.61 5.56
CA TRP A 36 -3.29 7.14 4.41
C TRP A 36 -4.16 8.07 3.54
N PRO A 37 -3.61 9.23 3.13
CA PRO A 37 -4.31 10.14 2.25
C PRO A 37 -4.55 9.50 0.88
N GLN A 38 -5.66 9.88 0.23
CA GLN A 38 -6.09 9.28 -1.04
C GLN A 38 -5.00 9.33 -2.15
N PRO A 39 -4.21 10.41 -2.30
CA PRO A 39 -3.12 10.46 -3.29
C PRO A 39 -2.05 9.40 -3.08
N LEU A 40 -1.66 9.11 -1.83
CA LEU A 40 -0.67 8.08 -1.51
C LEU A 40 -1.19 6.70 -1.89
N ARG A 41 -2.45 6.41 -1.55
CA ARG A 41 -3.12 5.16 -1.95
C ARG A 41 -3.16 5.02 -3.48
N MET A 42 -3.44 6.09 -4.22
CA MET A 42 -3.40 6.03 -5.69
C MET A 42 -2.00 5.76 -6.24
N ALA A 43 -0.97 6.43 -5.73
CA ALA A 43 0.41 6.24 -6.17
C ALA A 43 0.87 4.78 -5.97
N ILE A 44 0.60 4.21 -4.79
CA ILE A 44 0.94 2.82 -4.47
C ILE A 44 0.16 1.86 -5.36
N ARG A 45 -1.12 2.14 -5.63
CA ARG A 45 -1.92 1.33 -6.56
C ARG A 45 -1.36 1.36 -7.97
N LEU A 46 -0.89 2.52 -8.42
CA LEU A 46 -0.25 2.66 -9.72
C LEU A 46 1.03 1.82 -9.76
N MET A 47 1.92 2.01 -8.78
CA MET A 47 3.17 1.25 -8.66
C MET A 47 2.96 -0.27 -8.66
N LEU A 48 1.94 -0.76 -7.95
CA LEU A 48 1.65 -2.20 -7.87
C LEU A 48 1.00 -2.76 -9.14
N ASN A 49 0.26 -1.95 -9.90
CA ASN A 49 -0.31 -2.38 -11.19
C ASN A 49 0.68 -2.22 -12.34
N THR A 50 1.58 -1.25 -12.26
CA THR A 50 2.66 -1.08 -13.23
C THR A 50 3.77 -2.05 -12.85
N GLY A 51 3.76 -3.27 -13.39
CA GLY A 51 4.86 -4.24 -13.24
C GLY A 51 6.19 -3.79 -13.87
N HIS A 52 6.39 -2.48 -14.07
CA HIS A 52 7.60 -1.85 -14.56
C HIS A 52 8.21 -1.05 -13.40
N PRO A 53 9.54 -1.18 -13.16
CA PRO A 53 10.23 -0.40 -12.15
C PRO A 53 9.98 1.09 -12.38
N MET A 54 9.44 1.77 -11.37
CA MET A 54 9.33 3.23 -11.38
C MET A 54 10.68 3.78 -10.91
N TYR A 55 11.45 4.36 -11.84
CA TYR A 55 12.62 5.15 -11.46
C TYR A 55 12.14 6.44 -10.80
N ILE A 56 12.46 6.58 -9.51
CA ILE A 56 12.30 7.81 -8.72
C ILE A 56 13.64 8.46 -8.50
#